data_AF-H1PMH4-F1
#
_entry.id   AF-H1PMH4-F1
#
_cell.length_a   1.000
_cell.length_b   1.000
_cell.length_c   1.000
_cell.angle_alpha   90.00
_cell.angle_beta   90.00
_cell.angle_gamma   90.00
#
_symmetry.space_group_name_H-M   'P 1'
#
loop_
_entity.id
_entity.type
_entity.pdbx_description
1 polymer ?
#
loop_
_entity_poly.entity_id
_entity_poly.type
_entity_poly.pdbx_seq_one_letter_code
_entity_poly.pdbx_strand_id
1 'polypeptide(L)'
;MMRGHKCTFNKQIREELLDDAVAEIIVKIVSNPKFASIMQEKINMKVDTSEIEIEIDNYQKELRKSHSTKFKLIEEIDNLDVDDKHYKRRKQDLDDRLYRMYDKIEDLEGQLIEAKVKKETIEAEKLTGDNIYKVLIYFDKLYKVMNDVERRQLIEALISEIQIYEEKQLNGQWLKSITFKLPIIDEDLNISLDNDEQVECIALIQRVKS
;
A
#
# COMPACT_ATOMS: atom_id res chain seq x y z
N MET A 1 -0.51 -43.87 -7.30
CA MET A 1 -1.51 -43.85 -6.21
C MET A 1 -1.27 -42.60 -5.38
N MET A 2 -2.18 -41.63 -5.45
CA MET A 2 -2.11 -40.42 -4.63
C MET A 2 -2.41 -40.83 -3.18
N ARG A 3 -1.39 -40.84 -2.31
CA ARG A 3 -1.56 -40.98 -0.85
C ARG A 3 -2.18 -39.67 -0.34
N GLY A 4 -3.50 -39.55 -0.45
CA GLY A 4 -4.24 -38.50 0.24
C GLY A 4 -4.09 -38.69 1.74
N HIS A 5 -3.66 -37.66 2.46
CA HIS A 5 -3.67 -37.66 3.92
C HIS A 5 -5.11 -37.91 4.38
N LYS A 6 -5.33 -38.99 5.13
CA LYS A 6 -6.66 -39.30 5.68
C LYS A 6 -6.87 -38.35 6.88
N CYS A 7 -7.81 -37.42 6.76
CA CYS A 7 -8.17 -36.55 7.88
C CYS A 7 -8.65 -37.40 9.06
N THR A 8 -8.00 -37.26 10.21
CA THR A 8 -8.29 -37.99 11.46
C THR A 8 -9.16 -37.18 12.42
N PHE A 9 -9.50 -35.94 12.07
CA PHE A 9 -10.28 -35.04 12.92
C PHE A 9 -11.77 -35.42 12.91
N ASN A 10 -12.27 -35.90 14.04
CA ASN A 10 -13.66 -36.39 14.20
C ASN A 10 -14.47 -35.60 15.24
N LYS A 11 -13.99 -34.44 15.69
CA LYS A 11 -14.62 -33.67 16.78
C LYS A 11 -15.59 -32.63 16.21
N GLN A 12 -16.76 -32.49 16.86
CA GLN A 12 -17.70 -31.41 16.60
C GLN A 12 -17.43 -30.27 17.59
N ILE A 13 -17.09 -29.09 17.08
CA ILE A 13 -16.88 -27.89 17.88
C ILE A 13 -18.07 -26.95 17.65
N ARG A 14 -18.55 -26.29 18.71
CA ARG A 14 -19.61 -25.28 18.59
C ARG A 14 -19.02 -24.03 17.94
N GLU A 15 -19.68 -23.54 16.89
CA GLU A 15 -19.27 -22.36 16.11
C GLU A 15 -19.07 -21.13 17.01
N GLU A 16 -20.06 -20.82 17.86
CA GLU A 16 -20.03 -19.69 18.82
C GLU A 16 -18.74 -19.65 19.65
N LEU A 17 -18.21 -20.81 20.06
CA LEU A 17 -17.00 -20.88 20.88
C LEU A 17 -15.73 -20.50 20.11
N LEU A 18 -15.67 -20.84 18.82
CA LEU A 18 -14.53 -20.48 17.97
C LEU A 18 -14.62 -19.01 17.58
N ASP A 19 -15.80 -18.55 17.20
CA ASP A 19 -16.03 -17.16 16.79
C ASP A 19 -15.70 -16.17 17.92
N ASP A 20 -16.19 -16.45 19.15
CA ASP A 20 -15.89 -15.64 20.33
C ASP A 20 -14.39 -15.63 20.65
N ALA A 21 -13.73 -16.79 20.55
CA ALA A 21 -12.30 -16.90 20.82
C ALA A 21 -11.46 -16.13 19.78
N VAL A 22 -11.83 -16.19 18.50
CA VAL A 22 -11.17 -15.42 17.42
C VAL A 22 -11.37 -13.93 17.64
N ALA A 23 -12.60 -13.49 17.95
CA ALA A 23 -12.90 -12.09 18.21
C ALA A 23 -12.10 -11.55 19.41
N GLU A 24 -12.00 -12.32 20.49
CA GLU A 24 -11.23 -11.95 21.69
C GLU A 24 -9.74 -11.75 21.37
N ILE A 25 -9.16 -12.64 20.57
CA ILE A 25 -7.76 -12.54 20.15
C ILE A 25 -7.52 -11.30 19.30
N ILE A 26 -8.41 -11.01 18.33
CA ILE A 26 -8.30 -9.80 17.51
C ILE A 26 -8.32 -8.54 18.39
N VAL A 27 -9.25 -8.47 19.35
CA VAL A 27 -9.34 -7.32 20.27
C VAL A 27 -8.06 -7.17 21.11
N LYS A 28 -7.50 -8.27 21.61
CA LYS A 28 -6.25 -8.26 22.38
C LYS A 28 -5.06 -7.77 21.55
N ILE A 29 -4.91 -8.27 20.32
CA ILE A 29 -3.83 -7.88 19.40
C ILE A 29 -3.92 -6.40 19.06
N VAL A 30 -5.12 -5.92 18.69
CA VAL A 30 -5.31 -4.51 18.32
C VAL A 30 -5.11 -3.57 19.51
N SER A 31 -5.46 -4.02 20.71
CA SER A 31 -5.24 -3.25 21.95
C SER A 31 -3.76 -3.15 22.32
N ASN A 32 -2.88 -3.94 21.70
CA ASN A 32 -1.45 -3.86 21.96
C ASN A 32 -0.80 -2.66 21.24
N PRO A 33 -0.13 -1.76 21.97
CA PRO A 33 0.52 -0.58 21.37
C PRO A 33 1.67 -0.93 20.42
N LYS A 34 2.34 -2.08 20.59
CA LYS A 34 3.39 -2.56 19.67
C LYS A 34 2.80 -2.98 18.33
N PHE A 35 1.63 -3.62 18.34
CA PHE A 35 0.93 -3.96 17.10
C PHE A 35 0.50 -2.69 16.34
N ALA A 36 -0.04 -1.71 17.05
CA ALA A 36 -0.37 -0.40 16.50
C ALA A 36 0.84 0.29 15.84
N SER A 37 2.00 0.30 16.50
CA SER A 37 3.21 0.91 15.93
C SER A 37 3.72 0.16 14.72
N ILE A 38 3.73 -1.18 14.74
CA ILE A 38 4.18 -2.01 13.60
C ILE A 38 3.27 -1.80 12.39
N MET A 39 1.95 -1.75 12.61
CA MET A 39 0.97 -1.52 11.54
C MET A 39 1.13 -0.12 10.94
N GLN A 40 1.26 0.92 11.76
CA GLN A 40 1.49 2.28 11.29
C GLN A 40 2.83 2.43 10.57
N GLU A 41 3.90 1.80 11.06
CA GLU A 41 5.21 1.82 10.42
C GLU A 41 5.17 1.14 9.05
N LYS A 42 4.53 -0.03 8.92
CA LYS A 42 4.38 -0.70 7.62
C LYS A 42 3.50 0.09 6.64
N ILE A 43 2.39 0.69 7.10
CA ILE A 43 1.55 1.57 6.28
C ILE A 43 2.36 2.77 5.78
N ASN A 44 3.20 3.36 6.62
CA ASN A 44 4.02 4.51 6.23
C ASN A 44 5.23 4.12 5.36
N MET A 45 5.85 2.97 5.59
CA MET A 45 7.05 2.52 4.86
C MET A 45 6.75 2.14 3.40
N LYS A 46 5.59 1.56 3.11
CA LYS A 46 5.19 1.24 1.73
C LYS A 46 4.81 2.48 0.90
N VAL A 47 4.61 3.62 1.56
CA VAL A 47 4.05 4.85 0.96
C VAL A 47 5.00 6.04 1.11
N ASP A 48 6.31 5.80 1.11
CA ASP A 48 7.25 6.91 1.00
C ASP A 48 7.24 7.46 -0.43
N THR A 49 6.52 8.57 -0.62
CA THR A 49 6.44 9.28 -1.91
C THR A 49 7.51 10.37 -2.04
N SER A 50 8.42 10.52 -1.08
CA SER A 50 9.37 11.64 -1.05
C SER A 50 10.25 11.71 -2.30
N GLU A 51 10.72 10.57 -2.81
CA GLU A 51 11.51 10.52 -4.05
C GLU A 51 10.70 10.97 -5.27
N ILE A 52 9.44 10.54 -5.37
CA ILE A 52 8.52 10.93 -6.44
C ILE A 52 8.19 12.43 -6.35
N GLU A 53 8.08 12.99 -5.14
CA GLU A 53 7.88 14.42 -4.94
C GLU A 53 9.08 15.25 -5.43
N ILE A 54 10.31 14.78 -5.18
CA ILE A 54 11.53 15.39 -5.68
C ILE A 54 11.55 15.34 -7.22
N GLU A 55 11.19 14.21 -7.80
CA GLU A 55 11.11 14.02 -9.26
C GLU A 55 10.08 14.97 -9.90
N ILE A 56 8.87 15.07 -9.31
CA ILE A 56 7.82 16.01 -9.74
C ILE A 56 8.32 17.46 -9.68
N ASP A 57 8.99 17.88 -8.60
CA ASP A 57 9.52 19.25 -8.47
C ASP A 57 10.61 19.53 -9.51
N ASN A 58 11.47 18.54 -9.79
CA ASN A 58 12.47 18.64 -10.84
C ASN A 58 11.83 18.82 -12.22
N TYR A 59 10.85 17.99 -12.58
CA TYR A 59 10.11 18.14 -13.84
C TYR A 59 9.41 19.49 -13.95
N GLN A 60 8.77 19.98 -12.88
CA GLN A 60 8.15 21.31 -12.88
C GLN A 60 9.17 22.43 -13.09
N LYS A 61 10.34 22.35 -12.45
CA LYS A 61 11.43 23.32 -12.62
C LYS A 61 11.95 23.30 -14.06
N GLU A 62 12.16 22.12 -14.63
CA GLU A 62 12.61 21.98 -16.02
C GLU A 62 11.56 22.48 -17.01
N LEU A 63 10.29 22.20 -16.78
CA LEU A 63 9.19 22.69 -17.59
C LEU A 63 9.17 24.22 -17.63
N ARG A 64 9.27 24.88 -16.47
CA ARG A 64 9.34 26.35 -16.37
C ARG A 64 10.53 26.92 -17.15
N LYS A 65 11.70 26.28 -17.06
CA LYS A 65 12.90 26.67 -17.83
C LYS A 65 12.69 26.50 -19.34
N SER A 66 12.10 25.38 -19.76
CA SER A 66 11.81 25.08 -21.17
C SER A 66 10.80 26.06 -21.75
N HIS A 67 9.74 26.40 -21.02
CA HIS A 67 8.82 27.46 -21.41
C HIS A 67 9.50 28.83 -21.52
N SER A 68 10.35 29.20 -20.56
CA SER A 68 11.09 30.47 -20.64
C SER A 68 11.99 30.51 -21.88
N THR A 69 12.64 29.39 -22.21
CA THR A 69 13.50 29.28 -23.40
C THR A 69 12.67 29.35 -24.68
N LYS A 70 11.51 28.69 -24.72
CA LYS A 70 10.54 28.79 -25.82
C LYS A 70 10.14 30.24 -26.08
N PHE A 71 9.77 30.99 -25.04
CA PHE A 71 9.39 32.39 -25.19
C PHE A 71 10.52 33.26 -25.72
N LYS A 72 11.76 33.05 -25.26
CA LYS A 72 12.93 33.76 -25.79
C LYS A 72 13.20 33.45 -27.27
N LEU A 73 13.05 32.18 -27.68
CA LEU A 73 13.19 31.81 -29.09
C LEU A 73 12.15 32.49 -29.98
N ILE A 74 10.90 32.60 -29.51
CA ILE A 74 9.84 33.33 -30.21
C ILE A 74 10.21 34.81 -30.33
N GLU A 75 10.66 35.43 -29.24
CA GLU A 75 11.10 36.83 -29.24
C GLU A 75 12.30 37.06 -30.18
N GLU A 76 13.25 36.12 -30.24
CA GLU A 76 14.38 36.17 -31.18
C GLU A 76 13.91 36.08 -32.65
N ILE A 77 12.92 35.23 -32.94
CA ILE A 77 12.32 35.10 -34.27
C ILE A 77 11.58 36.38 -34.67
N ASP A 78 10.83 36.98 -33.74
CA ASP A 78 10.06 38.20 -34.00
C ASP A 78 10.96 39.42 -34.25
N ASN A 79 12.15 39.44 -33.63
CA ASN A 79 13.14 40.51 -33.76
C ASN A 79 14.15 40.31 -34.92
N LEU A 80 13.94 39.33 -35.79
CA LEU A 80 14.89 39.03 -36.87
C LEU A 80 14.89 40.12 -37.96
N ASP A 81 16.07 40.64 -38.28
CA ASP A 81 16.23 41.64 -39.34
C ASP A 81 16.05 41.03 -40.74
N VAL A 82 15.00 41.45 -41.44
CA VAL A 82 14.62 40.95 -42.77
C VAL A 82 15.64 41.32 -43.84
N ASP A 83 16.42 42.38 -43.63
CA ASP A 83 17.44 42.84 -44.58
C ASP A 83 18.78 42.10 -44.42
N ASP A 84 18.92 41.22 -43.41
CA ASP A 84 20.10 40.40 -43.20
C ASP A 84 20.30 39.38 -44.35
N LYS A 85 21.51 39.35 -44.91
CA LYS A 85 21.91 38.44 -46.01
C LYS A 85 21.60 36.96 -45.74
N HIS A 86 21.62 36.56 -44.47
CA HIS A 86 21.39 35.19 -44.01
C HIS A 86 20.03 35.00 -43.31
N TYR A 87 19.11 35.97 -43.40
CA TYR A 87 17.78 35.95 -42.78
C TYR A 87 17.09 34.59 -42.86
N LYS A 88 16.89 34.06 -44.07
CA LYS A 88 16.18 32.77 -44.28
C LYS A 88 16.82 31.61 -43.51
N ARG A 89 18.15 31.55 -43.47
CA ARG A 89 18.88 30.48 -42.80
C ARG A 89 18.81 30.61 -41.29
N ARG A 90 18.92 31.83 -40.76
CA ARG A 90 18.79 32.10 -39.32
C ARG A 90 17.38 31.83 -38.82
N LYS A 91 16.37 32.26 -39.58
CA LYS A 91 14.97 31.98 -39.27
C LYS A 91 14.70 30.48 -39.18
N GLN A 92 15.15 29.72 -40.19
CA GLN A 92 14.98 28.26 -40.17
C GLN A 92 15.65 27.60 -38.95
N ASP A 93 16.87 28.02 -38.59
CA ASP A 93 17.57 27.46 -37.41
C ASP A 93 16.83 27.74 -36.11
N LEU A 94 16.25 28.94 -35.96
CA LEU A 94 15.43 29.28 -34.79
C LEU A 94 14.10 28.52 -34.78
N ASP A 95 13.43 28.41 -35.92
CA ASP A 95 12.19 27.63 -36.07
C ASP A 95 12.44 26.16 -35.69
N ASP A 96 13.53 25.55 -36.19
CA ASP A 96 13.91 24.16 -35.87
C ASP A 96 14.19 23.98 -34.37
N ARG A 97 14.86 24.94 -33.73
CA ARG A 97 15.07 24.93 -32.27
C ARG A 97 13.77 25.08 -31.49
N LEU A 98 12.85 25.92 -31.99
CA LEU A 98 11.55 26.15 -31.38
C LEU A 98 10.70 24.86 -31.45
N TYR A 99 10.68 24.17 -32.58
CA TYR A 99 10.02 22.87 -32.72
C TYR A 99 10.56 21.84 -31.72
N ARG A 100 11.88 21.70 -31.63
CA ARG A 100 12.49 20.81 -30.62
C ARG A 100 12.14 21.19 -29.19
N MET A 101 11.92 22.48 -28.93
CA MET A 101 11.48 22.95 -27.62
C MET A 101 10.03 22.56 -27.31
N TYR A 102 9.16 22.54 -28.33
CA TYR A 102 7.81 22.00 -28.18
C TYR A 102 7.83 20.50 -27.86
N ASP A 103 8.59 19.71 -28.64
CA ASP A 103 8.74 18.27 -28.38
C ASP A 103 9.23 18.01 -26.95
N LYS A 104 10.26 18.75 -26.52
CA LYS A 104 10.79 18.65 -25.15
C LYS A 104 9.77 18.99 -24.07
N ILE A 105 8.92 20.00 -24.31
CA ILE A 105 7.87 20.37 -23.36
C ILE A 105 6.85 19.26 -23.27
N GLU A 106 6.39 18.72 -24.39
CA GLU A 106 5.43 17.61 -24.42
C GLU A 106 5.96 16.37 -23.69
N ASP A 107 7.21 15.99 -23.92
CA ASP A 107 7.87 14.88 -23.22
C ASP A 107 7.91 15.12 -21.70
N LEU A 108 8.28 16.33 -21.26
CA LEU A 108 8.32 16.69 -19.84
C LEU A 108 6.93 16.73 -19.20
N GLU A 109 5.90 17.20 -19.92
CA GLU A 109 4.51 17.16 -19.46
C GLU A 109 4.03 15.72 -19.30
N GLY A 110 4.36 14.84 -20.24
CA GLY A 110 4.06 13.41 -20.15
C GLY A 110 4.69 12.76 -18.92
N GLN A 111 5.98 12.98 -18.69
CA GLN A 111 6.69 12.47 -17.51
C GLN A 111 6.11 13.02 -16.20
N LEU A 112 5.75 14.31 -16.18
CA LEU A 112 5.13 14.94 -15.01
C LEU A 112 3.76 14.33 -14.70
N ILE A 113 2.94 14.05 -15.72
CA ILE A 113 1.64 13.39 -15.56
C ILE A 113 1.85 11.98 -15.02
N GLU A 114 2.76 11.21 -15.61
CA GLU A 114 3.03 9.85 -15.17
C GLU A 114 3.49 9.79 -13.70
N ALA A 115 4.42 10.67 -13.30
CA ALA A 115 4.89 10.75 -11.92
C ALA A 115 3.76 11.13 -10.95
N LYS A 116 2.86 12.04 -11.33
CA LYS A 116 1.69 12.40 -10.52
C LYS A 116 0.70 11.25 -10.36
N VAL A 117 0.40 10.53 -11.44
CA VAL A 117 -0.50 9.37 -11.40
C VAL A 117 0.10 8.27 -10.51
N LYS A 118 1.41 8.03 -10.60
CA LYS A 118 2.11 7.09 -9.70
C LYS A 118 1.97 7.52 -8.24
N LYS A 119 2.19 8.80 -7.94
CA LYS A 119 2.00 9.36 -6.59
C LYS A 119 0.56 9.15 -6.09
N GLU A 120 -0.44 9.53 -6.88
CA GLU A 120 -1.86 9.38 -6.49
C GLU A 120 -2.25 7.92 -6.24
N THR A 121 -1.71 6.99 -7.03
CA THR A 121 -1.94 5.55 -6.85
C THR A 121 -1.38 5.08 -5.50
N ILE A 122 -0.15 5.47 -5.17
CA ILE A 122 0.50 5.12 -3.90
C ILE A 122 -0.25 5.77 -2.71
N GLU A 123 -0.68 7.03 -2.83
CA GLU A 123 -1.48 7.70 -1.79
C GLU A 123 -2.85 7.04 -1.59
N ALA A 124 -3.50 6.56 -2.66
CA ALA A 124 -4.74 5.81 -2.55
C ALA A 124 -4.53 4.47 -1.81
N GLU A 125 -3.41 3.79 -2.05
CA GLU A 125 -3.02 2.59 -1.28
C GLU A 125 -2.75 2.91 0.20
N LYS A 126 -2.24 4.10 0.53
CA LYS A 126 -2.14 4.53 1.94
C LYS A 126 -3.50 4.69 2.59
N LEU A 127 -4.42 5.36 1.89
CA LEU A 127 -5.77 5.62 2.40
C LEU A 127 -6.52 4.32 2.68
N THR A 128 -6.35 3.29 1.84
CA THR A 128 -6.91 1.96 2.12
C THR A 128 -6.29 1.37 3.40
N GLY A 129 -5.02 1.63 3.69
CA GLY A 129 -4.33 1.14 4.89
C GLY A 129 -4.75 1.80 6.17
N ASP A 130 -4.84 3.11 6.15
CA ASP A 130 -5.39 3.87 7.28
C ASP A 130 -6.82 3.44 7.57
N ASN A 131 -7.62 3.13 6.54
CA ASN A 131 -8.98 2.65 6.71
C ASN A 131 -9.02 1.24 7.30
N ILE A 132 -8.16 0.31 6.87
CA ILE A 132 -8.06 -1.02 7.47
C ILE A 132 -7.65 -0.90 8.95
N TYR A 133 -6.68 -0.05 9.26
CA TYR A 133 -6.25 0.19 10.63
C TYR A 133 -7.38 0.78 11.50
N LYS A 134 -8.18 1.71 10.97
CA LYS A 134 -9.39 2.21 11.66
C LYS A 134 -10.40 1.09 11.92
N VAL A 135 -10.65 0.23 10.94
CA VAL A 135 -11.56 -0.93 11.10
C VAL A 135 -11.05 -1.85 12.21
N LEU A 136 -9.73 -2.09 12.29
CA LEU A 136 -9.12 -2.87 13.37
C LEU A 136 -9.32 -2.19 14.72
N ILE A 137 -9.00 -0.89 14.89
CA ILE A 137 -9.20 -0.16 16.16
C ILE A 137 -10.65 -0.23 16.63
N TYR A 138 -11.59 -0.08 15.70
CA TYR A 138 -13.02 -0.08 16.01
C TYR A 138 -13.64 -1.48 15.99
N PHE A 139 -12.85 -2.54 15.84
CA PHE A 139 -13.32 -3.91 15.70
C PHE A 139 -14.29 -4.31 16.83
N ASP A 140 -13.94 -4.06 18.10
CA ASP A 140 -14.80 -4.40 19.24
C ASP A 140 -16.20 -3.75 19.17
N LYS A 141 -16.26 -2.49 18.70
CA LYS A 141 -17.53 -1.76 18.57
C LYS A 141 -18.33 -2.23 17.37
N LEU A 142 -17.65 -2.45 16.24
CA LEU A 142 -18.28 -2.88 14.99
C LEU A 142 -18.82 -4.31 15.10
N TYR A 143 -18.01 -5.23 15.65
CA TYR A 143 -18.36 -6.64 15.77
C TYR A 143 -19.62 -6.86 16.62
N LYS A 144 -19.84 -6.06 17.68
CA LYS A 144 -21.02 -6.13 18.54
C LYS A 144 -22.33 -5.70 17.87
N VAL A 145 -22.25 -4.80 16.87
CA VAL A 145 -23.43 -4.22 16.20
C VAL A 145 -23.75 -4.92 14.88
N MET A 146 -22.75 -5.57 14.26
CA MET A 146 -22.89 -6.31 13.01
C MET A 146 -23.76 -7.57 13.17
N ASN A 147 -24.48 -7.92 12.11
CA ASN A 147 -25.18 -9.20 11.99
C ASN A 147 -24.21 -10.34 11.61
N ASP A 148 -24.66 -11.60 11.66
CA ASP A 148 -23.79 -12.77 11.43
C ASP A 148 -23.20 -12.80 10.01
N VAL A 149 -23.92 -12.29 9.00
CA VAL A 149 -23.43 -12.21 7.62
C VAL A 149 -22.30 -11.20 7.51
N GLU A 150 -22.47 -10.02 8.10
CA GLU A 150 -21.46 -8.95 8.12
C GLU A 150 -20.21 -9.36 8.91
N ARG A 151 -20.41 -10.03 10.06
CA ARG A 151 -19.29 -10.58 10.86
C ARG A 151 -18.49 -11.57 10.05
N ARG A 152 -19.16 -12.49 9.36
CA ARG A 152 -18.50 -13.48 8.52
C ARG A 152 -17.69 -12.82 7.41
N GLN A 153 -18.27 -11.84 6.72
CA GLN A 153 -17.56 -11.09 5.67
C GLN A 153 -16.34 -10.35 6.20
N LEU A 154 -16.44 -9.74 7.39
CA LEU A 154 -15.33 -9.04 8.02
C LEU A 154 -14.20 -10.01 8.39
N ILE A 155 -14.52 -11.14 9.01
CA ILE A 155 -13.55 -12.18 9.37
C ILE A 155 -12.92 -12.80 8.13
N GLU A 156 -13.72 -13.12 7.11
CA GLU A 156 -13.25 -13.62 5.82
C GLU A 156 -12.41 -12.58 5.08
N ALA A 157 -12.52 -11.28 5.35
CA ALA A 157 -11.68 -10.26 4.75
C ALA A 157 -10.33 -10.10 5.49
N LEU A 158 -10.32 -10.26 6.81
CA LEU A 158 -9.14 -10.03 7.67
C LEU A 158 -8.29 -11.28 7.90
N ILE A 159 -8.90 -12.46 7.89
CA ILE A 159 -8.24 -13.72 8.25
C ILE A 159 -8.04 -14.57 7.00
N SER A 160 -6.84 -15.10 6.86
CA SER A 160 -6.43 -16.05 5.82
C SER A 160 -6.68 -17.49 6.27
N GLU A 161 -6.18 -17.84 7.46
CA GLU A 161 -6.21 -19.20 7.99
C GLU A 161 -6.36 -19.19 9.51
N ILE A 162 -7.09 -20.16 10.04
CA ILE A 162 -7.21 -20.43 11.47
C ILE A 162 -6.79 -21.87 11.71
N GLN A 163 -5.79 -22.09 12.55
CA GLN A 163 -5.39 -23.42 12.98
C GLN A 163 -5.93 -23.71 14.37
N ILE A 164 -6.54 -24.87 14.53
CA ILE A 164 -7.09 -25.34 15.81
C ILE A 164 -6.30 -26.55 16.31
N TYR A 165 -6.22 -26.71 17.63
CA TYR A 165 -5.71 -27.94 18.24
C TYR A 165 -6.68 -29.09 18.03
N GLU A 166 -6.13 -30.30 17.97
CA GLU A 166 -6.93 -31.53 17.94
C GLU A 166 -7.68 -31.77 19.25
N GLU A 167 -7.19 -31.23 20.37
CA GLU A 167 -7.79 -31.35 21.70
C GLU A 167 -7.91 -29.99 22.39
N LYS A 168 -8.95 -29.82 23.21
CA LYS A 168 -9.13 -28.63 24.04
C LYS A 168 -7.98 -28.55 25.04
N GLN A 169 -7.25 -27.44 25.02
CA GLN A 169 -6.15 -27.21 25.97
C GLN A 169 -6.69 -27.07 27.40
N LEU A 170 -5.81 -27.25 28.40
CA LEU A 170 -6.18 -27.18 29.82
C LEU A 170 -6.77 -25.82 30.22
N ASN A 171 -6.33 -24.75 29.56
CA ASN A 171 -6.84 -23.39 29.71
C ASN A 171 -8.17 -23.14 28.96
N GLY A 172 -8.66 -24.14 28.23
CA GLY A 172 -9.91 -24.10 27.48
C GLY A 172 -9.80 -23.62 26.03
N GLN A 173 -8.59 -23.34 25.55
CA GLN A 173 -8.31 -22.82 24.22
C GLN A 173 -8.36 -23.91 23.14
N TRP A 174 -8.99 -23.58 22.02
CA TRP A 174 -9.01 -24.40 20.80
C TRP A 174 -8.10 -23.85 19.70
N LEU A 175 -7.83 -22.56 19.72
CA LEU A 175 -7.06 -21.87 18.67
C LEU A 175 -5.57 -22.04 18.90
N LYS A 176 -4.88 -22.58 17.90
CA LYS A 176 -3.42 -22.74 17.86
C LYS A 176 -2.74 -21.52 17.24
N SER A 177 -3.23 -21.06 16.09
CA SER A 177 -2.70 -19.87 15.42
C SER A 177 -3.74 -19.22 14.51
N ILE A 178 -3.55 -17.94 14.24
CA ILE A 178 -4.35 -17.15 13.30
C ILE A 178 -3.40 -16.46 12.32
N THR A 179 -3.68 -16.62 11.04
CA THR A 179 -2.96 -15.96 9.95
C THR A 179 -3.83 -14.84 9.39
N PHE A 180 -3.38 -13.60 9.50
CA PHE A 180 -4.09 -12.43 8.97
C PHE A 180 -3.68 -12.16 7.53
N LYS A 181 -4.66 -11.90 6.67
CA LYS A 181 -4.45 -11.30 5.34
C LYS A 181 -4.78 -9.83 5.43
N LEU A 182 -3.76 -9.00 5.46
CA LEU A 182 -3.94 -7.56 5.44
C LEU A 182 -3.63 -7.10 4.03
N PRO A 183 -4.61 -6.58 3.26
CA PRO A 183 -4.47 -6.22 1.84
C PRO A 183 -3.27 -5.36 1.43
N ILE A 184 -2.56 -4.78 2.40
CA ILE A 184 -1.48 -3.81 2.19
C ILE A 184 -0.14 -4.35 2.64
N ILE A 185 -0.15 -5.37 3.49
CA ILE A 185 1.04 -6.08 3.92
C ILE A 185 1.15 -7.32 3.04
N ASP A 186 2.11 -7.36 2.13
CA ASP A 186 2.33 -8.51 1.23
C ASP A 186 2.77 -9.79 2.00
N GLU A 187 3.07 -9.65 3.29
CA GLU A 187 3.41 -10.73 4.21
C GLU A 187 2.22 -11.06 5.12
N ASP A 188 1.80 -12.32 5.08
CA ASP A 188 0.82 -12.87 6.02
C ASP A 188 1.33 -12.72 7.46
N LEU A 189 0.54 -12.07 8.31
CA LEU A 189 0.87 -11.93 9.73
C LEU A 189 0.37 -13.16 10.48
N ASN A 190 1.29 -14.07 10.82
CA ASN A 190 0.98 -15.24 11.62
C ASN A 190 1.18 -14.97 13.12
N ILE A 191 0.15 -15.25 13.89
CA ILE A 191 0.17 -15.16 15.35
C ILE A 191 -0.04 -16.56 15.91
N SER A 192 1.02 -17.11 16.48
CA SER A 192 0.98 -18.37 17.21
C SER A 192 0.58 -18.12 18.65
N LEU A 193 -0.29 -18.97 19.18
CA LEU A 193 -0.83 -18.89 20.53
C LEU A 193 -0.29 -20.02 21.44
N ASP A 194 0.77 -20.70 21.01
CA ASP A 194 1.46 -21.74 21.77
C ASP A 194 2.23 -21.15 22.97
N ASN A 195 1.57 -21.02 24.14
CA ASN A 195 2.05 -21.27 25.52
C ASN A 195 1.52 -20.30 26.60
N ASP A 196 1.28 -20.86 27.79
CA ASP A 196 0.78 -20.27 29.04
C ASP A 196 1.75 -19.29 29.76
N GLU A 197 2.74 -18.71 29.08
CA GLU A 197 3.57 -17.63 29.64
C GLU A 197 3.43 -16.36 28.80
N GLN A 198 3.16 -15.28 29.50
CA GLN A 198 2.79 -13.96 28.99
C GLN A 198 3.62 -13.50 27.78
N VAL A 199 2.94 -12.78 26.88
CA VAL A 199 3.44 -12.00 25.73
C VAL A 199 3.48 -12.77 24.41
N GLU A 200 2.38 -12.63 23.66
CA GLU A 200 2.36 -12.23 22.25
C GLU A 200 3.66 -12.46 21.46
N CYS A 201 3.88 -13.69 21.03
CA CYS A 201 4.84 -13.94 19.97
C CYS A 201 4.13 -13.71 18.63
N ILE A 202 4.33 -12.53 18.03
CA ILE A 202 4.22 -12.37 16.58
C ILE A 202 5.34 -13.23 15.97
N ALA A 203 5.05 -14.51 15.79
CA ALA A 203 6.02 -15.54 15.44
C ALA A 203 6.17 -15.60 13.92
N LEU A 204 6.75 -14.53 13.34
CA LEU A 204 7.46 -14.43 12.05
C LEU A 204 7.27 -13.05 11.44
N ILE A 205 8.11 -12.10 11.86
CA ILE A 205 8.49 -10.94 11.02
C ILE A 205 10.02 -10.91 11.04
N GLN A 206 10.67 -11.84 10.34
CA GLN A 206 12.12 -11.80 10.17
C GLN A 206 12.51 -11.77 8.69
N ARG A 207 12.93 -10.56 8.30
CA ARG A 207 13.95 -10.18 7.32
C ARG A 207 13.85 -10.85 5.94
N VAL A 208 13.34 -10.09 4.98
CA VAL A 208 13.90 -10.10 3.62
C VAL A 208 14.77 -8.86 3.48
N LYS A 209 16.09 -9.06 3.64
CA LYS A 209 17.05 -8.29 2.84
C LYS A 209 17.00 -8.91 1.45
N SER A 210 16.69 -8.11 0.43
CA SER A 210 17.40 -8.21 -0.83
C SER A 210 17.37 -6.88 -1.57
#